data_AF-A0AAE1MPB5-F1
#
_entry.id   AF-A0AAE1MPB5-F1
#
_cell.length_a   1.000
_cell.length_b   1.000
_cell.length_c   1.000
_cell.angle_alpha   90.00
_cell.angle_beta   90.00
_cell.angle_gamma   90.00
#
_symmetry.space_group_name_H-M   'P 1'
#
loop_
_entity.id
_entity.type
_entity.pdbx_description
1 polymer ?
#
loop_
_entity_poly.entity_id
_entity_poly.type
_entity_poly.pdbx_seq_one_letter_code
_entity_poly.pdbx_strand_id
1 'polypeptide(L)'
;MQEEIEKVKKRREERALERARHKEEMKILVRERARAELQDREKKEEEFHFDYSKVTSEIRLLEGCAKPIDILTKHLSGSDDLDIEINEPYRVFKGLIVKEMEELRDDIEMHLDLDGETPTHVEYWEVSFLPIAC
;
A
#
# COMPACT_ATOMS: atom_id res chain seq x y z
N MET A 1 10.99 -16.87 -65.29
CA MET A 1 9.75 -17.33 -64.60
C MET A 1 10.05 -17.89 -63.21
N GLN A 2 11.03 -18.78 -63.04
CA GLN A 2 11.39 -19.34 -61.72
C GLN A 2 11.96 -18.29 -60.73
N GLU A 3 12.83 -17.38 -61.18
CA GLU A 3 13.38 -16.31 -60.32
C GLU A 3 12.32 -15.33 -59.78
N GLU A 4 11.29 -15.02 -60.58
CA GLU A 4 10.20 -14.13 -60.15
C GLU A 4 9.34 -14.79 -59.06
N ILE A 5 9.13 -16.11 -59.14
CA ILE A 5 8.46 -16.88 -58.10
C ILE A 5 9.27 -16.86 -56.79
N GLU A 6 10.59 -16.98 -56.87
CA GLU A 6 11.49 -16.95 -55.72
C GLU A 6 11.51 -15.57 -55.03
N LYS A 7 11.60 -14.48 -55.80
CA LYS A 7 11.49 -13.10 -55.26
C LYS A 7 10.16 -12.87 -54.56
N VAL A 8 9.05 -13.38 -55.09
CA VAL A 8 7.72 -13.25 -54.47
C VAL A 8 7.64 -14.07 -53.18
N LYS A 9 8.20 -15.28 -53.14
CA LYS A 9 8.28 -16.09 -51.91
C LYS A 9 9.07 -15.39 -50.81
N LYS A 10 10.27 -14.90 -51.13
CA LYS A 10 11.12 -14.17 -50.18
C LYS A 10 10.41 -12.94 -49.59
N ARG A 11 9.72 -12.15 -50.40
CA ARG A 11 8.93 -10.99 -49.93
C ARG A 11 7.74 -11.37 -49.04
N ARG A 12 7.20 -12.58 -49.15
CA ARG A 12 6.12 -13.07 -48.28
C ARG A 12 6.67 -13.55 -46.94
N GLU A 13 7.80 -14.24 -46.97
CA GLU A 13 8.51 -14.69 -45.76
C GLU A 13 9.02 -13.52 -44.93
N GLU A 14 9.63 -12.51 -45.57
CA GLU A 14 10.07 -11.28 -44.89
C GLU A 14 8.90 -10.56 -44.20
N ARG A 15 7.77 -10.40 -44.91
CA ARG A 15 6.54 -9.82 -44.34
C ARG A 15 5.94 -10.67 -43.22
N ALA A 16 6.01 -11.99 -43.31
CA ALA A 16 5.52 -12.88 -42.26
C ALA A 16 6.40 -12.79 -41.00
N LEU A 17 7.72 -12.72 -41.18
CA LEU A 17 8.69 -12.58 -40.09
C LEU A 17 8.58 -11.21 -39.41
N GLU A 18 8.40 -10.13 -40.18
CA GLU A 18 8.14 -8.78 -39.63
C GLU A 18 6.83 -8.75 -38.83
N ARG A 19 5.74 -9.30 -39.38
CA ARG A 19 4.46 -9.40 -38.66
C ARG A 19 4.57 -10.25 -37.39
N ALA A 20 5.34 -11.34 -37.42
CA ALA A 20 5.58 -12.18 -36.26
C ALA A 20 6.36 -11.41 -35.17
N ARG A 21 7.41 -10.67 -35.54
CA ARG A 21 8.17 -9.82 -34.63
C ARG A 21 7.31 -8.73 -34.01
N HIS A 22 6.59 -7.96 -34.83
CA HIS A 22 5.67 -6.92 -34.35
C HIS A 22 4.58 -7.50 -33.44
N LYS A 23 4.03 -8.68 -33.77
CA LYS A 23 3.03 -9.33 -32.91
C LYS A 23 3.62 -9.72 -31.55
N GLU A 24 4.87 -10.17 -31.51
CA GLU A 24 5.54 -10.50 -30.25
C GLU A 24 5.83 -9.25 -29.42
N GLU A 25 6.35 -8.20 -30.04
CA GLU A 25 6.55 -6.89 -29.41
C GLU A 25 5.24 -6.34 -28.81
N MET A 26 4.13 -6.43 -29.56
CA MET A 26 2.82 -6.02 -29.04
C MET A 26 2.37 -6.84 -27.83
N LYS A 27 2.63 -8.16 -27.79
CA LYS A 27 2.31 -8.96 -26.60
C LYS A 27 3.14 -8.55 -25.39
N ILE A 28 4.42 -8.25 -25.60
CA ILE A 28 5.29 -7.75 -24.54
C ILE A 28 4.73 -6.43 -24.02
N LEU A 29 4.42 -5.47 -24.89
CA LEU A 29 3.83 -4.19 -24.50
C LEU A 29 2.50 -4.33 -23.75
N VAL A 30 1.61 -5.24 -24.17
CA VAL A 30 0.35 -5.51 -23.46
C VAL A 30 0.62 -6.07 -22.06
N ARG A 31 1.59 -6.98 -21.91
CA ARG A 31 1.98 -7.52 -20.60
C ARG A 31 2.60 -6.45 -19.70
N GLU A 32 3.46 -5.60 -20.24
CA GLU A 32 4.04 -4.49 -19.48
C GLU A 32 2.97 -3.50 -19.03
N ARG A 33 2.02 -3.16 -19.91
CA ARG A 33 0.88 -2.31 -19.55
C ARG A 33 0.05 -2.94 -18.43
N ALA A 34 -0.27 -4.22 -18.55
CA ALA A 34 -1.04 -4.92 -17.52
C ALA A 34 -0.30 -4.97 -16.17
N ARG A 35 1.03 -5.07 -16.16
CA ARG A 35 1.85 -4.96 -14.94
C ARG A 35 1.78 -3.57 -14.32
N ALA A 36 1.95 -2.53 -15.15
CA ALA A 36 1.87 -1.15 -14.67
C ALA A 36 0.48 -0.81 -14.10
N GLU A 37 -0.59 -1.23 -14.79
CA GLU A 37 -1.97 -1.05 -14.32
C GLU A 37 -2.24 -1.80 -12.99
N LEU A 38 -1.66 -3.00 -12.82
CA LEU A 38 -1.75 -3.74 -11.57
C LEU A 38 -1.06 -3.01 -10.43
N GLN A 39 0.19 -2.56 -10.65
CA GLN A 39 0.96 -1.84 -9.64
C GLN A 39 0.27 -0.52 -9.23
N ASP A 40 -0.25 0.24 -10.19
CA ASP A 40 -1.01 1.47 -9.91
C ASP A 40 -2.29 1.19 -9.10
N ARG A 41 -2.91 0.03 -9.31
CA ARG A 41 -4.10 -0.37 -8.56
C ARG A 41 -3.75 -0.80 -7.14
N GLU A 42 -2.68 -1.59 -6.96
CA GLU A 42 -2.18 -2.02 -5.64
C GLU A 42 -1.85 -0.79 -4.78
N LYS A 43 -1.11 0.18 -5.33
CA LYS A 43 -0.80 1.43 -4.62
C LYS A 43 -2.05 2.21 -4.19
N LYS A 44 -3.07 2.28 -5.05
CA LYS A 44 -4.35 2.95 -4.71
C LYS A 44 -5.15 2.18 -3.67
N GLU A 45 -5.05 0.86 -3.67
CA GLU A 45 -5.70 0.00 -2.68
C GLU A 45 -5.08 0.22 -1.30
N GLU A 46 -3.75 0.28 -1.21
CA GLU A 46 -3.03 0.63 0.03
C GLU A 46 -3.43 2.02 0.56
N GLU A 47 -3.45 3.05 -0.28
CA GLU A 47 -3.89 4.40 0.07
C GLU A 47 -5.36 4.41 0.57
N PHE A 48 -6.24 3.68 -0.11
CA PHE A 48 -7.63 3.56 0.31
C PHE A 48 -7.79 2.85 1.65
N HIS A 49 -7.03 1.79 1.91
CA HIS A 49 -7.02 1.10 3.20
C HIS A 49 -6.58 2.02 4.33
N PHE A 50 -5.58 2.86 4.08
CA PHE A 50 -5.09 3.83 5.04
C PHE A 50 -6.10 4.93 5.35
N ASP A 51 -6.69 5.55 4.32
CA ASP A 51 -7.73 6.56 4.49
C ASP A 51 -8.97 5.98 5.18
N TYR A 52 -9.36 4.76 4.83
CA TYR A 52 -10.44 4.04 5.50
C TYR A 52 -10.12 3.81 6.98
N SER A 53 -8.87 3.47 7.31
CA SER A 53 -8.43 3.29 8.69
C SER A 53 -8.57 4.59 9.48
N LYS A 54 -8.14 5.74 8.92
CA LYS A 54 -8.30 7.07 9.54
C LYS A 54 -9.77 7.39 9.83
N VAL A 55 -10.64 7.28 8.84
CA VAL A 55 -12.08 7.57 9.00
C VAL A 55 -12.73 6.64 10.01
N THR A 56 -12.38 5.35 9.97
CA THR A 56 -12.92 4.38 10.94
C THR A 56 -12.40 4.66 12.35
N SER A 57 -11.14 5.09 12.47
CA SER A 57 -10.51 5.49 13.73
C SER A 57 -11.26 6.66 14.37
N GLU A 58 -11.56 7.70 13.59
CA GLU A 58 -12.36 8.84 14.04
C GLU A 58 -13.74 8.42 14.56
N ILE A 59 -14.43 7.51 13.84
CA ILE A 59 -15.74 7.00 14.26
C ILE A 59 -15.62 6.21 15.58
N ARG A 60 -14.64 5.32 15.72
CA ARG A 60 -14.44 4.53 16.95
C ARG A 60 -14.13 5.39 18.17
N LEU A 61 -13.33 6.45 17.97
CA LEU A 61 -13.03 7.44 19.00
C LEU A 61 -14.30 8.14 19.47
N LEU A 62 -15.17 8.57 18.55
CA LEU A 62 -16.46 9.19 18.86
C LEU A 62 -17.44 8.24 19.56
N GLU A 63 -17.43 6.96 19.20
CA GLU A 63 -18.30 5.93 19.80
C GLU A 63 -17.77 5.37 21.13
N GLY A 64 -16.57 5.79 21.57
CA GLY A 64 -15.95 5.32 22.81
C GLY A 64 -15.41 3.88 22.75
N CYS A 65 -15.32 3.30 21.54
CA CYS A 65 -14.82 1.96 21.27
C CYS A 65 -13.43 2.02 20.60
N ALA A 66 -12.57 2.90 21.09
CA ALA A 66 -11.25 3.16 20.51
C ALA A 66 -10.36 1.92 20.57
N LYS A 67 -9.74 1.58 19.44
CA LYS A 67 -8.64 0.63 19.41
C LYS A 67 -7.34 1.29 19.90
N PRO A 68 -6.35 0.48 20.30
CA PRO A 68 -5.02 0.97 20.65
C PRO A 68 -4.40 1.91 19.62
N ILE A 69 -4.47 1.56 18.33
CA ILE A 69 -3.94 2.39 17.24
C ILE A 69 -4.63 3.75 17.17
N ASP A 70 -5.94 3.80 17.40
CA ASP A 70 -6.73 5.05 17.33
C ASP A 70 -6.24 6.06 18.38
N ILE A 71 -5.87 5.57 19.57
CA ILE A 71 -5.34 6.39 20.66
C ILE A 71 -3.92 6.90 20.33
N LEU A 72 -3.08 6.05 19.73
CA LEU A 72 -1.73 6.44 19.29
C LEU A 72 -1.79 7.48 18.15
N THR A 73 -2.63 7.26 17.15
CA THR A 73 -2.82 8.21 16.04
C THR A 73 -3.38 9.55 16.56
N LYS A 74 -4.29 9.53 17.55
CA LYS A 74 -4.80 10.74 18.19
C LYS A 74 -3.70 11.52 18.92
N HIS A 75 -2.84 10.84 19.69
CA HIS A 75 -1.67 11.47 20.33
C HIS A 75 -0.77 12.19 19.33
N LEU A 76 -0.58 11.58 18.15
CA LEU A 76 0.27 12.14 17.11
C LEU A 76 -0.37 13.37 16.44
N SER A 77 -1.68 13.33 16.19
CA SER A 77 -2.42 14.44 15.57
C SER A 77 -2.51 15.70 16.43
N GLY A 78 -2.31 15.59 17.75
CA GLY A 78 -2.35 16.72 18.69
C GLY A 78 -3.68 17.48 18.74
N SER A 79 -4.74 16.97 18.12
CA SER A 79 -6.05 17.63 18.05
C SER A 79 -6.78 17.47 19.39
N ASP A 80 -7.09 18.59 20.03
CA ASP A 80 -7.92 18.70 21.24
C ASP A 80 -9.44 18.69 20.90
N ASP A 81 -9.81 18.49 19.63
CA ASP A 81 -11.18 18.65 19.13
C ASP A 81 -12.12 17.49 19.51
N LEU A 82 -11.59 16.41 20.07
CA LEU A 82 -12.37 15.31 20.59
C LEU A 82 -12.17 15.33 22.10
N ASP A 83 -13.22 15.59 22.89
CA ASP A 83 -13.25 15.57 24.37
C ASP A 83 -12.99 14.14 24.93
N ILE A 84 -11.94 13.48 24.46
CA ILE A 84 -11.53 12.13 24.83
C ILE A 84 -10.32 12.28 25.74
N GLU A 85 -10.46 11.82 26.98
CA GLU A 85 -9.36 11.76 27.94
C GLU A 85 -8.19 10.98 27.34
N ILE A 86 -7.14 11.71 26.98
CA ILE A 86 -5.88 11.18 26.47
C ILE A 86 -5.25 10.33 27.58
N ASN A 87 -5.48 9.01 27.53
CA ASN A 87 -4.85 8.07 28.45
C ASN A 87 -3.34 8.01 28.17
N GLU A 88 -2.51 8.00 29.21
CA GLU A 88 -1.06 7.90 29.09
C GLU A 88 -0.65 6.82 28.05
N PRO A 89 0.24 7.12 27.08
CA PRO A 89 0.56 6.21 25.96
C PRO A 89 0.88 4.77 26.37
N TYR A 90 1.52 4.59 27.53
CA TYR A 90 1.88 3.28 28.08
C TYR A 90 0.69 2.45 28.58
N ARG A 91 -0.46 3.09 28.87
CA ARG A 91 -1.70 2.39 29.26
C ARG A 91 -2.36 1.68 28.09
N VAL A 92 -2.10 2.11 26.85
CA VAL A 92 -2.63 1.48 25.63
C VAL A 92 -2.18 0.02 25.52
N PHE A 93 -0.95 -0.27 25.94
CA PHE A 93 -0.40 -1.64 25.93
C PHE A 93 -0.87 -2.49 27.12
N LYS A 94 -1.50 -1.89 28.13
CA LYS A 94 -1.86 -2.58 29.38
C LYS A 94 -3.21 -3.26 29.24
N GLY A 95 -3.20 -4.57 28.99
CA GLY A 95 -4.41 -5.40 28.94
C GLY A 95 -4.73 -5.98 27.56
N LEU A 96 -3.88 -5.74 26.56
CA LEU A 96 -4.01 -6.36 25.24
C LEU A 96 -3.61 -7.84 25.29
N ILE A 97 -4.37 -8.68 24.59
CA ILE A 97 -3.97 -10.07 24.33
C ILE A 97 -2.89 -10.11 23.25
N VAL A 98 -2.12 -11.21 23.17
CA VAL A 98 -1.05 -11.38 22.18
C VAL A 98 -1.53 -11.09 20.75
N LYS A 99 -2.73 -11.55 20.40
CA LYS A 99 -3.32 -11.31 19.09
C LYS A 99 -3.57 -9.81 18.81
N GLU A 100 -4.04 -9.07 19.80
CA GLU A 100 -4.28 -7.63 19.67
C GLU A 100 -2.96 -6.85 19.61
N MET A 101 -1.90 -7.34 20.26
CA MET A 101 -0.55 -6.79 20.12
C MET A 101 0.03 -7.04 18.72
N GLU A 102 -0.21 -8.21 18.13
CA GLU A 102 0.16 -8.50 16.74
C GLU A 102 -0.59 -7.61 15.75
N GLU A 103 -1.92 -7.48 15.91
CA GLU A 103 -2.74 -6.57 15.10
C GLU A 103 -2.26 -5.11 15.24
N LEU A 104 -1.94 -4.66 16.46
CA LEU A 104 -1.40 -3.33 16.70
C LEU A 104 -0.03 -3.12 16.05
N ARG A 105 0.84 -4.14 16.04
CA ARG A 105 2.14 -4.07 15.35
C ARG A 105 1.95 -3.87 13.86
N ASP A 106 1.08 -4.65 13.24
CA ASP A 106 0.80 -4.58 11.81
C ASP A 106 0.16 -3.22 11.45
N ASP A 107 -0.71 -2.70 12.32
CA ASP A 107 -1.29 -1.36 12.20
C ASP A 107 -0.22 -0.24 12.29
N ILE A 108 0.77 -0.36 13.19
CA ILE A 108 1.88 0.60 13.33
C ILE A 108 2.83 0.52 12.12
N GLU A 109 3.13 -0.68 11.62
CA GLU A 109 3.95 -0.90 10.43
C GLU A 109 3.32 -0.23 9.19
N MET A 110 2.00 -0.40 9.01
CA MET A 110 1.26 0.30 7.96
C MET A 110 1.36 1.83 8.08
N HIS A 111 1.35 2.39 9.29
CA HIS A 111 1.52 3.83 9.50
C HIS A 111 2.97 4.29 9.22
N LEU A 112 3.99 3.49 9.52
CA LEU A 112 5.38 3.81 9.16
C LEU A 112 5.60 3.89 7.65
N ASP A 113 4.99 2.97 6.90
CA ASP A 113 5.12 2.91 5.44
C ASP A 113 4.40 4.07 4.74
N LEU A 114 3.30 4.58 5.33
CA LEU A 114 2.41 5.55 4.70
C LEU A 114 2.48 6.97 5.29
N ASP A 115 2.92 7.14 6.54
CA ASP A 115 3.04 8.42 7.27
C ASP A 115 4.50 8.89 7.40
N GLY A 116 5.31 8.62 6.37
CA GLY A 116 6.73 8.99 6.31
C GLY A 116 7.00 10.47 5.98
N GLU A 117 5.96 11.30 5.83
CA GLU A 117 6.10 12.70 5.38
C GLU A 117 6.68 13.62 6.45
N THR A 118 6.44 13.31 7.73
CA THR A 118 6.91 14.13 8.87
C THR A 118 7.93 13.35 9.70
N PRO A 119 9.18 13.82 9.83
CA PRO A 119 10.20 13.14 10.62
C PRO A 119 9.78 12.85 12.08
N THR A 120 8.95 13.72 12.67
CA THR A 120 8.42 13.51 14.03
C THR A 120 7.38 12.39 14.11
N HIS A 121 6.64 12.12 13.02
CA HIS A 121 5.71 11.00 12.95
C HIS A 121 6.46 9.68 12.85
N VAL A 122 7.52 9.64 12.03
CA VAL A 122 8.41 8.48 11.92
C VAL A 122 9.05 8.14 13.26
N GLU A 123 9.67 9.11 13.94
CA GLU A 123 10.27 8.90 15.26
C GLU A 123 9.24 8.40 16.29
N TYR A 124 8.01 8.92 16.27
CA TYR A 124 6.94 8.50 17.17
C TYR A 124 6.53 7.05 16.95
N TRP A 125 6.33 6.65 15.69
CA TRP A 125 5.94 5.28 15.34
C TRP A 125 7.08 4.29 15.57
N GLU A 126 8.33 4.65 15.29
CA GLU A 126 9.51 3.82 15.61
C GLU A 126 9.62 3.55 17.11
N VAL A 127 9.48 4.59 17.94
CA VAL A 127 9.50 4.44 19.42
C VAL A 127 8.33 3.58 19.91
N SER A 128 7.16 3.69 19.27
CA SER A 128 5.97 2.87 19.59
C SER A 128 6.11 1.41 19.14
N PHE A 129 6.90 1.15 18.09
CA PHE A 129 7.16 -0.19 17.54
C PHE A 129 8.22 -0.98 18.35
N LEU A 130 9.27 -0.30 18.84
CA LEU A 130 10.34 -0.90 19.63
C LEU A 130 9.90 -1.83 20.78
N PRO A 131 8.91 -1.48 21.63
CA PRO A 131 8.47 -2.35 22.72
C PRO A 131 7.67 -3.58 22.27
N ILE A 132 7.23 -3.65 21.00
CA ILE A 132 6.41 -4.74 20.45
C ILE A 132 7.26 -5.72 19.62
N ALA A 133 8.45 -5.31 19.18
CA ALA A 133 9.34 -6.09 18.33
C ALA A 133 10.30 -7.06 19.08
N CYS A 134 10.29 -7.07 20.42
CA CYS A 134 11.15 -7.92 21.27
C CYS A 134 10.45 -9.16 21.83
#